data_AF-I1X8E6-F1
#
_entry.id   AF-I1X8E6-F1
#
_cell.length_a   1.000
_cell.length_b   1.000
_cell.length_c   1.000
_cell.angle_alpha   90.00
_cell.angle_beta   90.00
_cell.angle_gamma   90.00
#
_symmetry.space_group_name_H-M   'P 1'
#
loop_
_entity.id
_entity.type
_entity.pdbx_description
1 polymer ?
#
loop_
_entity_poly.entity_id
_entity_poly.type
_entity_poly.pdbx_seq_one_letter_code
_entity_poly.pdbx_strand_id
1 'polypeptide(L)' 'FYVPKDADGNFKTYESAGDGYGDMLEVMKTLTPTHVVFNGAAGALTGENAMTANVGETVLIVHSQTNRDARPHLIGG' A
#
# COMPACT_ATOMS: atom_id res chain seq x y z
N PHE A 1 4.44 -0.26 -2.27
CA PHE A 1 5.75 -0.67 -1.73
C PHE A 1 6.46 -1.61 -2.69
N TYR A 2 7.78 -1.48 -2.78
CA TYR A 2 8.68 -2.34 -3.54
C TYR A 2 9.71 -2.93 -2.55
N VAL A 3 9.30 -3.98 -1.82
CA VAL A 3 10.12 -4.59 -0.77
C VAL A 3 10.86 -5.80 -1.35
N PRO A 4 12.21 -5.83 -1.32
CA PRO A 4 13.00 -6.94 -1.85
C PRO A 4 12.75 -8.26 -1.11
N LYS A 5 12.97 -9.37 -1.81
CA LYS A 5 12.95 -10.72 -1.26
C LYS A 5 14.34 -11.36 -1.31
N ASP A 6 14.62 -12.26 -0.37
CA ASP A 6 15.82 -13.10 -0.38
C ASP A 6 15.68 -14.31 -1.34
N ALA A 7 16.71 -15.16 -1.38
CA ALA A 7 16.74 -16.34 -2.25
C ALA A 7 15.66 -17.38 -1.89
N ASP A 8 15.20 -17.40 -0.64
CA ASP A 8 14.16 -18.30 -0.14
C ASP A 8 12.75 -17.70 -0.31
N GLY A 9 12.65 -16.46 -0.79
CA GLY A 9 11.41 -15.76 -1.07
C GLY A 9 10.83 -14.96 0.10
N ASN A 10 11.56 -14.84 1.21
CA ASN A 10 11.16 -14.02 2.36
C ASN A 10 11.46 -12.54 2.10
N PHE A 11 10.65 -11.63 2.65
CA PHE A 11 10.93 -10.20 2.55
C PHE A 11 12.14 -9.80 3.41
N LYS A 12 13.04 -9.01 2.83
CA LYS A 12 14.26 -8.54 3.51
C LYS A 12 13.94 -7.39 4.48
N THR A 13 14.68 -7.36 5.59
CA THR A 13 14.72 -6.23 6.54
C THR A 13 16.10 -5.59 6.51
N TYR A 14 16.17 -4.29 6.80
CA TYR A 14 17.39 -3.49 6.75
C TYR A 14 17.55 -2.71 8.05
N GLU A 15 18.78 -2.48 8.49
CA GLU A 15 19.07 -1.78 9.76
C GLU A 15 18.80 -0.27 9.63
N SER A 16 19.10 0.30 8.47
CA SER A 16 18.81 1.69 8.13
C SER A 16 18.09 1.81 6.79
N ALA A 17 17.53 3.00 6.54
CA ALA A 17 16.87 3.30 5.27
C ALA A 17 17.84 3.25 4.07
N GLY A 18 19.14 3.51 4.28
CA GLY A 18 20.15 3.52 3.21
C GLY A 18 20.51 2.12 2.73
N ASP A 19 20.52 1.14 3.63
CA ASP A 19 21.05 -0.21 3.33
C ASP A 19 20.20 -0.96 2.30
N GLY A 20 18.91 -0.64 2.21
CA GLY A 20 17.99 -1.26 1.26
C GLY A 20 17.88 -0.56 -0.09
N TYR A 21 18.53 0.59 -0.28
CA TYR A 21 18.27 1.45 -1.44
C TYR A 21 18.51 0.75 -2.79
N GLY A 22 19.65 0.08 -2.93
CA GLY A 22 20.01 -0.63 -4.18
C GLY A 22 19.03 -1.75 -4.51
N ASP A 23 18.72 -2.60 -3.54
CA ASP A 23 17.78 -3.71 -3.72
C ASP A 23 16.37 -3.20 -4.06
N MET A 24 15.90 -2.15 -3.37
CA MET A 24 14.60 -1.54 -3.64
C MET A 24 14.53 -0.95 -5.06
N LEU A 25 15.60 -0.30 -5.53
CA LEU A 25 15.68 0.22 -6.90
C LEU A 25 15.50 -0.90 -7.94
N GLU A 26 16.11 -2.06 -7.73
CA GLU A 26 15.95 -3.20 -8.65
C GLU A 26 14.50 -3.69 -8.68
N VAL A 27 13.83 -3.79 -7.53
CA VAL A 27 12.41 -4.16 -7.47
C VAL A 27 11.52 -3.09 -8.12
N MET A 28 11.79 -1.80 -7.92
CA MET A 28 11.04 -0.70 -8.54
C MET A 28 11.08 -0.74 -10.07
N LYS A 29 12.24 -1.07 -10.67
CA LYS A 29 12.41 -1.17 -12.12
C LYS A 29 11.54 -2.23 -12.78
N THR A 30 11.05 -3.21 -12.01
CA THR A 30 10.10 -4.23 -12.51
C THR A 30 8.69 -3.68 -12.73
N LEU A 31 8.40 -2.47 -12.23
CA LEU A 31 7.07 -1.83 -12.23
C LEU A 31 5.98 -2.65 -11.53
N THR A 32 6.37 -3.70 -10.79
CA THR A 32 5.47 -4.62 -10.10
C THR A 32 5.60 -4.40 -8.59
N PRO A 33 4.66 -3.67 -7.97
CA PRO A 33 4.72 -3.43 -6.53
C PRO A 33 4.45 -4.73 -5.77
N THR A 34 5.26 -4.96 -4.74
CA THR A 34 5.05 -6.10 -3.81
C THR A 34 3.84 -5.91 -2.91
N HIS A 35 3.50 -4.66 -2.57
CA HIS A 35 2.33 -4.33 -1.77
C HIS A 35 1.70 -3.03 -2.25
N VAL A 36 0.37 -3.02 -2.38
CA VAL A 36 -0.44 -1.83 -2.62
C VAL A 36 -1.47 -1.79 -1.50
N VAL A 37 -1.39 -0.78 -0.64
CA VAL A 37 -2.18 -0.73 0.61
C VAL A 37 -2.67 0.70 0.87
N PHE A 38 -3.77 0.82 1.60
CA PHE A 38 -4.23 2.10 2.12
C PHE A 38 -3.55 2.39 3.46
N ASN A 39 -3.34 3.69 3.73
CA ASN A 39 -2.88 4.22 5.02
C ASN A 39 -1.68 3.48 5.65
N GLY A 40 -0.77 2.98 4.82
CA GLY A 40 0.54 2.46 5.25
C GLY A 40 0.61 0.95 5.55
N ALA A 41 -0.51 0.22 5.66
CA ALA A 41 -0.48 -1.22 5.96
C ALA A 41 -1.68 -2.00 5.38
N ALA A 42 -1.50 -3.31 5.17
CA ALA A 42 -2.61 -4.18 4.80
C ALA A 42 -3.65 -4.19 5.91
N GLY A 43 -4.91 -3.93 5.56
CA GLY A 43 -6.01 -3.86 6.54
C GLY A 43 -6.04 -2.59 7.41
N ALA A 44 -5.24 -1.56 7.10
CA ALA A 44 -5.17 -0.34 7.93
C ALA A 44 -6.52 0.37 8.14
N LEU A 45 -7.46 0.24 7.21
CA LEU A 45 -8.81 0.81 7.27
C LEU A 45 -9.90 -0.26 7.47
N THR A 46 -9.63 -1.26 8.29
CA THR A 46 -10.52 -2.40 8.55
C THR A 46 -10.64 -2.70 10.05
N GLY A 47 -11.57 -3.58 10.43
CA GLY A 47 -11.80 -3.96 11.82
C GLY A 47 -12.20 -2.76 12.68
N GLU A 48 -11.52 -2.57 13.81
CA GLU A 48 -11.74 -1.42 14.70
C GLU A 48 -11.43 -0.07 14.04
N ASN A 49 -10.62 -0.07 12.96
CA ASN A 49 -10.24 1.13 12.20
C ASN A 49 -11.08 1.31 10.92
N ALA A 50 -12.19 0.58 10.79
CA ALA A 50 -13.06 0.71 9.62
C ALA A 50 -13.65 2.12 9.52
N MET A 51 -13.75 2.64 8.29
CA MET A 51 -14.47 3.88 8.04
C MET A 51 -15.96 3.68 8.30
N THR A 52 -16.58 4.62 9.03
CA THR A 52 -18.00 4.57 9.40
C THR A 52 -18.76 5.71 8.75
N ALA A 53 -20.03 5.48 8.45
CA ALA A 53 -21.00 6.49 8.05
C ALA A 53 -22.40 6.03 8.47
N ASN A 54 -23.35 6.95 8.59
CA ASN A 54 -24.76 6.61 8.86
C ASN A 54 -25.62 6.72 7.59
N VAL A 55 -26.76 6.03 7.57
CA VAL A 55 -27.73 6.17 6.48
C VAL A 55 -28.19 7.63 6.39
N GLY A 56 -28.13 8.20 5.18
CA GLY A 56 -28.46 9.59 4.90
C GLY A 56 -27.30 10.58 5.07
N GLU A 57 -26.13 10.11 5.54
CA GLU A 57 -24.92 10.92 5.60
C GLU A 57 -24.23 11.00 4.24
N THR A 58 -23.78 12.20 3.87
CA THR A 58 -22.95 12.41 2.67
C THR A 58 -21.49 12.51 3.10
N VAL A 59 -20.65 11.62 2.57
CA VAL A 59 -19.21 11.55 2.89
C VAL A 59 -18.37 11.91 1.68
N LEU A 60 -17.37 12.78 1.88
CA LEU A 60 -16.33 13.03 0.88
C LEU A 60 -15.16 12.08 1.08
N ILE A 61 -14.88 11.23 0.09
CA ILE A 61 -13.73 10.31 0.10
C ILE A 61 -12.64 10.89 -0.80
N VAL A 62 -11.60 11.47 -0.19
CA VAL A 62 -10.42 11.94 -0.92
C VAL A 62 -9.45 10.77 -1.10
N HIS A 63 -9.11 10.45 -2.35
CA HIS A 63 -8.18 9.38 -2.68
C HIS A 63 -6.96 9.95 -3.40
N SER A 64 -5.76 9.58 -2.95
CA SER A 64 -4.50 10.00 -3.58
C SER A 64 -3.62 8.80 -3.91
N GLN A 65 -2.90 8.94 -5.03
CA GLN A 65 -1.88 8.00 -5.47
C GLN A 65 -0.81 8.83 -6.19
N THR A 66 0.45 8.77 -5.72
CA THR A 66 1.54 9.63 -6.18
C THR A 66 2.46 9.01 -7.24
N ASN A 67 2.41 7.70 -7.47
CA ASN A 67 3.40 6.97 -8.27
C ASN A 67 2.82 5.94 -9.27
N ARG A 68 1.54 5.57 -9.18
CA ARG A 68 0.92 4.57 -10.08
C ARG A 68 -0.59 4.78 -10.14
N ASP A 69 -1.20 4.55 -11.30
CA ASP A 69 -2.65 4.67 -11.41
C ASP A 69 -3.39 3.73 -10.45
N ALA A 70 -4.49 4.23 -9.89
CA ALA A 70 -5.46 3.50 -9.10
C ALA A 70 -6.87 3.72 -9.64
N ARG A 71 -7.77 2.77 -9.39
CA ARG A 71 -9.18 2.83 -9.79
C ARG A 71 -10.04 2.57 -8.55
N PRO A 72 -10.32 3.60 -7.72
CA PRO A 72 -11.13 3.44 -6.52
C PRO A 72 -12.54 2.97 -6.86
N HIS A 73 -13.11 2.14 -6.00
CA HIS A 73 -14.46 1.64 -6.14
C HIS A 73 -15.09 1.45 -4.76
N LEU A 74 -16.34 1.85 -4.60
CA LEU A 74 -17.15 1.57 -3.42
C LEU A 74 -18.09 0.42 -3.75
N ILE A 75 -17.85 -0.74 -3.14
CA ILE A 75 -18.66 -1.94 -3.38
C ILE A 75 -20.07 -1.70 -2.82
N GLY A 76 -21.09 -1.77 -3.67
CA GLY A 76 -22.49 -1.58 -3.29
C GLY A 76 -22.93 -0.12 -3.10
N GLY A 77 -22.07 0.84 -3.41
CA GLY A 77 -22.42 2.26 -3.48
C GLY A 77 -23.12 2.66 -4.78
#